data_AF-A0A2E5J0V1-F1
#
_entry.id   AF-A0A2E5J0V1-F1
#
_cell.length_a   1.000
_cell.length_b   1.000
_cell.length_c   1.000
_cell.angle_alpha   90.00
_cell.angle_beta   90.00
_cell.angle_gamma   90.00
#
_symmetry.space_group_name_H-M   'P 1'
#
loop_
_entity.id
_entity.type
_entity.pdbx_description
1 polymer ?
#
loop_
_entity_poly.entity_id
_entity_poly.type
_entity_poly.pdbx_seq_one_letter_code
_entity_poly.pdbx_strand_id
1 'polypeptide(L)'
;MSEELENNSMYTPSAPYQEDPSHKKRNIIFVVVGVIVVIGIVFVIRSLMKKTQEKLPQAQEQTETQITQEPVVQEARGKLIESPESDKDRDGILDEEEEKYGTSDFEIDTDGDALSDKMEIEFWKTDPTKTDSDGDGYNDGYEVFRGYNPAGPGKLE
;
A
#
# COMPACT_ATOMS: atom_id res chain seq x y z
N MET A 1 -62.19 22.79 -31.87
CA MET A 1 -63.04 23.34 -30.78
C MET A 1 -63.77 22.14 -30.21
N SER A 2 -63.78 22.02 -28.87
CA SER A 2 -63.69 20.76 -28.12
C SER A 2 -62.43 19.92 -28.46
N GLU A 3 -61.77 19.26 -27.50
CA GLU A 3 -61.84 19.41 -26.03
C GLU A 3 -60.49 18.98 -25.42
N GLU A 4 -60.03 19.69 -24.38
CA GLU A 4 -58.86 19.28 -23.58
C GLU A 4 -59.34 18.41 -22.41
N LEU A 5 -58.71 17.25 -22.20
CA LEU A 5 -58.96 16.38 -21.05
C LEU A 5 -57.73 16.38 -20.13
N GLU A 6 -57.83 17.14 -19.04
CA GLU A 6 -56.80 17.29 -18.01
C GLU A 6 -56.57 15.96 -17.27
N ASN A 7 -55.44 15.29 -17.52
CA ASN A 7 -55.04 14.09 -16.79
C ASN A 7 -54.20 14.43 -15.54
N ASN A 8 -54.79 15.19 -14.61
CA ASN A 8 -54.11 15.60 -13.38
C ASN A 8 -54.27 14.53 -12.27
N SER A 9 -53.29 13.64 -12.17
CA SER A 9 -53.30 12.54 -11.18
C SER A 9 -53.24 13.07 -9.74
N MET A 10 -54.28 12.77 -8.95
CA MET A 10 -54.44 13.28 -7.58
C MET A 10 -53.37 12.70 -6.62
N TYR A 11 -52.34 13.49 -6.33
CA TYR A 11 -51.29 13.13 -5.38
C TYR A 11 -51.80 13.21 -3.93
N THR A 12 -52.05 12.08 -3.29
CA THR A 12 -52.37 12.00 -1.85
C THR A 12 -51.08 11.87 -1.03
N PRO A 13 -50.72 12.82 -0.15
CA PRO A 13 -49.56 12.66 0.74
C PRO A 13 -49.74 11.46 1.68
N SER A 14 -48.74 10.59 1.75
CA SER A 14 -48.70 9.51 2.74
C SER A 14 -48.43 10.05 4.15
N ALA A 15 -48.96 9.36 5.17
CA ALA A 15 -48.78 9.76 6.56
C ALA A 15 -47.30 9.63 7.00
N PRO A 16 -46.77 10.56 7.81
CA PRO A 16 -45.36 10.55 8.21
C PRO A 16 -45.03 9.35 9.10
N TYR A 17 -44.02 8.58 8.68
CA TYR A 17 -43.52 7.40 9.37
C TYR A 17 -43.11 7.71 10.82
N GLN A 18 -43.62 6.94 11.78
CA GLN A 18 -43.29 7.06 13.20
C GLN A 18 -42.33 5.93 13.59
N GLU A 19 -41.13 6.27 14.06
CA GLU A 19 -40.16 5.26 14.51
C GLU A 19 -40.61 4.58 15.81
N ASP A 20 -40.58 3.25 15.85
CA ASP A 20 -40.76 2.49 17.10
C ASP A 20 -39.55 2.68 18.04
N PRO A 21 -39.74 3.25 19.25
CA PRO A 21 -38.65 3.45 20.21
C PRO A 21 -38.04 2.14 20.75
N SER A 22 -38.64 0.96 20.52
CA SER A 22 -38.07 -0.33 20.95
C SER A 22 -36.70 -0.60 20.30
N HIS A 23 -36.47 -0.11 19.07
CA HIS A 23 -35.29 -0.48 18.30
C HIS A 23 -33.99 0.10 18.88
N LYS A 24 -34.04 1.31 19.46
CA LYS A 24 -32.85 2.05 19.90
C LYS A 24 -32.12 1.35 21.06
N LYS A 25 -32.82 0.58 21.89
CA LYS A 25 -32.23 -0.15 23.03
C LYS A 25 -31.43 -1.39 22.61
N ARG A 26 -31.87 -2.13 21.58
CA ARG A 26 -31.17 -3.33 21.09
C ARG A 26 -29.80 -2.97 20.49
N ASN A 27 -29.76 -1.92 19.67
CA ASN A 27 -28.55 -1.49 18.97
C ASN A 27 -27.41 -1.10 19.95
N ILE A 28 -27.73 -0.43 21.06
CA ILE A 28 -26.75 -0.01 22.08
C ILE A 28 -26.03 -1.23 22.70
N ILE A 29 -26.75 -2.32 22.96
CA ILE A 29 -26.17 -3.54 23.55
C ILE A 29 -25.14 -4.16 22.59
N PHE A 30 -25.47 -4.26 21.30
CA PHE A 30 -24.54 -4.79 20.29
C PHE A 30 -23.29 -3.91 20.13
N VAL A 31 -23.43 -2.58 20.17
CA VAL A 31 -22.29 -1.64 20.13
C VAL A 31 -21.37 -1.84 21.34
N VAL A 32 -21.91 -1.91 22.55
CA VAL A 32 -21.10 -2.10 23.78
C VAL A 32 -20.37 -3.44 23.77
N VAL A 33 -21.05 -4.54 23.36
CA VAL A 33 -20.41 -5.86 23.24
C VAL A 33 -19.32 -5.85 22.16
N GLY A 34 -19.56 -5.23 21.01
CA GLY A 34 -18.57 -5.10 19.93
C GLY A 34 -17.30 -4.35 20.37
N VAL A 35 -17.45 -3.24 21.08
CA VAL A 35 -16.32 -2.46 21.63
C VAL A 35 -15.48 -3.30 22.62
N ILE A 36 -16.13 -4.07 23.49
CA ILE A 36 -15.43 -4.95 24.45
C ILE A 36 -14.63 -6.04 23.71
N VAL A 37 -15.20 -6.65 22.67
CA VAL A 37 -14.51 -7.66 21.85
C VAL A 37 -13.30 -7.07 21.11
N VAL A 38 -13.44 -5.88 20.50
CA VAL A 38 -12.33 -5.19 19.82
C VAL A 38 -11.19 -4.86 20.78
N ILE A 39 -11.50 -4.36 21.98
CA ILE A 39 -10.49 -4.09 23.03
C ILE A 39 -9.77 -5.38 23.43
N GLY A 40 -10.50 -6.49 23.57
CA GLY A 40 -9.92 -7.80 23.85
C GLY A 40 -8.96 -8.29 22.76
N ILE A 41 -9.34 -8.17 21.49
CA ILE A 41 -8.50 -8.54 20.34
C ILE A 41 -7.21 -7.71 20.30
N VAL A 42 -7.30 -6.38 20.48
CA VAL A 42 -6.13 -5.48 20.52
C VAL A 42 -5.20 -5.83 21.70
N PHE A 43 -5.75 -6.23 22.85
CA PHE A 43 -4.96 -6.69 23.99
C PHE A 43 -4.23 -8.01 23.70
N VAL A 44 -4.89 -8.97 23.05
CA VAL A 44 -4.27 -10.24 22.63
C VAL A 44 -3.14 -10.01 21.62
N ILE A 45 -3.35 -9.17 20.60
CA ILE A 45 -2.32 -8.83 19.61
C ILE A 45 -1.09 -8.20 20.29
N ARG A 46 -1.30 -7.23 21.19
CA ARG A 46 -0.21 -6.64 22.00
C ARG A 46 0.46 -7.63 22.96
N SER A 47 -0.24 -8.67 23.42
CA SER A 47 0.33 -9.73 24.26
C SER A 47 1.27 -10.64 23.45
N LEU A 48 0.93 -10.93 22.20
CA LEU A 48 1.78 -11.70 21.27
C LEU A 48 3.04 -10.92 20.85
N MET A 49 2.88 -9.64 20.49
CA MET A 49 3.98 -8.78 20.04
C MET A 49 5.08 -8.52 21.10
N LYS A 50 4.80 -8.79 22.39
CA LYS A 50 5.75 -8.50 23.50
C LYS A 50 6.82 -9.57 23.74
N LYS A 51 6.89 -10.64 22.95
CA LYS A 51 7.82 -11.76 23.19
C LYS A 51 9.15 -11.68 22.43
N THR A 52 9.32 -10.77 21.48
CA THR A 52 10.56 -10.64 20.69
C THR A 52 11.36 -9.42 21.13
N GLN A 53 12.12 -9.59 22.21
CA GLN A 53 13.11 -8.63 22.73
C GLN A 53 14.29 -9.44 23.28
N GLU A 54 14.98 -10.17 22.39
CA GLU A 54 16.22 -10.84 22.76
C GLU A 54 17.39 -9.85 22.70
N LYS A 55 18.10 -9.79 23.83
CA LYS A 55 18.88 -8.63 24.26
C LYS A 55 20.31 -8.69 23.71
N LEU A 56 20.58 -7.97 22.61
CA LEU A 56 21.92 -7.90 22.01
C LEU A 56 22.93 -7.26 23.00
N PRO A 57 24.04 -7.94 23.36
CA PRO A 57 25.04 -7.38 24.27
C PRO A 57 26.03 -6.48 23.53
N GLN A 58 26.38 -5.35 24.14
CA GLN A 58 27.54 -4.55 23.74
C GLN A 58 28.82 -5.15 24.34
N ALA A 59 29.87 -5.28 23.52
CA ALA A 59 31.23 -5.57 23.97
C ALA A 59 32.23 -4.86 23.04
N GLN A 60 33.20 -4.16 23.63
CA GLN A 60 34.32 -3.53 22.91
C GLN A 60 35.63 -4.02 23.52
N GLU A 61 36.50 -4.64 22.72
CA GLU A 61 37.94 -4.79 22.94
C GLU A 61 38.56 -4.99 21.53
N GLN A 62 39.46 -4.11 21.07
CA GLN A 62 40.92 -4.08 21.29
C GLN A 62 41.68 -5.28 20.69
N THR A 63 42.88 -5.19 20.09
CA THR A 63 43.71 -4.08 19.54
C THR A 63 44.88 -4.74 18.77
N GLU A 64 45.22 -4.31 17.54
CA GLU A 64 46.56 -4.37 16.87
C GLU A 64 47.32 -5.74 16.81
N THR A 65 47.90 -6.22 15.69
CA THR A 65 49.26 -5.83 15.26
C THR A 65 49.74 -6.60 14.00
N GLN A 66 49.97 -5.87 12.90
CA GLN A 66 51.00 -6.02 11.83
C GLN A 66 51.21 -7.33 10.99
N ILE A 67 51.16 -7.09 9.66
CA ILE A 67 51.70 -7.76 8.43
C ILE A 67 52.76 -8.89 8.56
N THR A 68 53.01 -9.78 7.58
CA THR A 68 52.92 -9.75 6.08
C THR A 68 52.77 -11.22 5.54
N GLN A 69 52.87 -11.67 4.27
CA GLN A 69 53.40 -11.25 2.95
C GLN A 69 52.46 -11.68 1.77
N GLU A 70 52.80 -11.33 0.52
CA GLU A 70 52.20 -11.77 -0.76
C GLU A 70 53.08 -12.82 -1.50
N PRO A 71 52.66 -13.47 -2.61
CA PRO A 71 51.38 -13.38 -3.34
C PRO A 71 50.66 -14.72 -3.60
N VAL A 72 49.35 -14.68 -3.89
CA VAL A 72 48.69 -15.33 -5.05
C VAL A 72 47.19 -14.94 -5.09
N VAL A 73 46.78 -14.54 -6.29
CA VAL A 73 45.48 -14.15 -6.88
C VAL A 73 44.17 -14.69 -6.24
N GLN A 74 43.07 -13.95 -6.52
CA GLN A 74 41.63 -14.29 -6.40
C GLN A 74 40.95 -14.06 -5.04
N GLU A 75 39.82 -13.33 -4.93
CA GLU A 75 39.22 -12.33 -5.84
C GLU A 75 38.21 -11.43 -5.06
N ALA A 76 37.78 -10.31 -5.65
CA ALA A 76 36.62 -9.51 -5.23
C ALA A 76 36.54 -8.95 -3.78
N ARG A 77 37.65 -8.72 -3.06
CA ARG A 77 37.67 -7.72 -1.95
C ARG A 77 37.72 -6.30 -2.52
N GLY A 78 36.60 -5.86 -3.09
CA GLY A 78 36.56 -4.67 -3.94
C GLY A 78 35.23 -3.91 -4.03
N LYS A 79 34.20 -4.24 -3.23
CA LYS A 79 33.11 -3.27 -2.99
C LYS A 79 33.38 -2.55 -1.66
N LEU A 80 34.06 -1.41 -1.77
CA LEU A 80 34.03 -0.36 -0.76
C LEU A 80 32.58 0.06 -0.54
N ILE A 81 32.28 0.64 0.63
CA ILE A 81 30.96 1.20 0.90
C ILE A 81 30.86 2.55 0.16
N GLU A 82 30.60 2.47 -1.14
CA GLU A 82 29.71 3.44 -1.77
C GLU A 82 28.39 3.36 -1.02
N SER A 83 28.06 4.41 -0.28
CA SER A 83 26.74 4.56 0.30
C SER A 83 25.89 5.26 -0.74
N PRO A 84 24.90 4.59 -1.37
CA PRO A 84 23.87 5.27 -2.13
C PRO A 84 22.90 5.89 -1.12
N GLU A 85 23.38 6.92 -0.43
CA GLU A 85 22.67 7.60 0.68
C GLU A 85 21.60 8.58 0.17
N SER A 86 21.26 8.43 -1.11
CA SER A 86 20.28 9.18 -1.89
C SER A 86 19.25 8.17 -2.42
N ASP A 87 18.20 8.06 -1.62
CA ASP A 87 16.94 7.32 -1.74
C ASP A 87 15.96 8.29 -1.07
N LYS A 88 15.45 9.26 -1.85
CA LYS A 88 14.89 10.52 -1.31
C LYS A 88 13.42 10.43 -0.92
N ASP A 89 12.62 9.81 -1.77
CA ASP A 89 11.19 9.54 -1.63
C ASP A 89 10.94 8.35 -0.67
N ARG A 90 11.82 7.34 -0.75
CA ARG A 90 11.96 6.15 0.11
C ARG A 90 11.07 4.96 -0.24
N ASP A 91 10.77 4.75 -1.52
CA ASP A 91 10.28 3.46 -2.04
C ASP A 91 11.39 2.38 -2.12
N GLY A 92 12.65 2.81 -2.21
CA GLY A 92 13.84 1.96 -2.22
C GLY A 92 14.40 1.61 -3.61
N ILE A 93 14.06 2.36 -4.66
CA ILE A 93 14.98 2.65 -5.77
C ILE A 93 16.07 3.63 -5.24
N LEU A 94 17.07 3.97 -6.05
CA LEU A 94 18.09 4.97 -5.73
C LEU A 94 17.99 6.12 -6.72
N ASP A 95 18.27 7.37 -6.32
CA ASP A 95 18.21 8.56 -7.18
C ASP A 95 18.87 8.37 -8.56
N GLU A 96 20.02 7.69 -8.60
CA GLU A 96 20.78 7.44 -9.84
C GLU A 96 20.20 6.34 -10.72
N GLU A 97 19.29 5.52 -10.19
CA GLU A 97 18.54 4.46 -10.86
C GLU A 97 17.15 4.94 -11.31
N GLU A 98 16.53 5.86 -10.56
CA GLU A 98 15.34 6.60 -10.98
C GLU A 98 15.57 7.35 -12.32
N GLU A 99 16.71 8.04 -12.48
CA GLU A 99 17.08 8.69 -13.75
C GLU A 99 17.09 7.71 -14.94
N LYS A 100 17.30 6.41 -14.69
CA LYS A 100 17.33 5.35 -15.72
C LYS A 100 15.92 4.87 -16.09
N TYR A 101 14.96 4.97 -15.17
CA TYR A 101 13.56 4.60 -15.37
C TYR A 101 12.67 5.78 -15.78
N GLY A 102 13.08 7.01 -15.47
CA GLY A 102 12.31 8.24 -15.72
C GLY A 102 11.41 8.66 -14.56
N THR A 103 11.65 8.12 -13.36
CA THR A 103 10.83 8.29 -12.15
C THR A 103 11.22 9.53 -11.32
N SER A 104 10.43 9.81 -10.27
CA SER A 104 10.42 11.07 -9.52
C SER A 104 11.14 10.96 -8.18
N ASP A 105 12.30 11.59 -8.09
CA ASP A 105 13.23 11.57 -6.93
C ASP A 105 12.72 12.26 -5.65
N PHE A 106 11.40 12.43 -5.54
CA PHE A 106 10.63 12.95 -4.42
C PHE A 106 9.23 12.30 -4.25
N GLU A 107 8.77 11.42 -5.16
CA GLU A 107 7.42 10.86 -5.19
C GLU A 107 7.43 9.35 -5.49
N ILE A 108 7.12 8.54 -4.47
CA ILE A 108 7.04 7.05 -4.44
C ILE A 108 6.20 6.41 -5.57
N ASP A 109 5.37 7.21 -6.23
CA ASP A 109 4.30 6.87 -7.17
C ASP A 109 4.33 8.00 -8.20
N THR A 110 5.12 7.83 -9.27
CA THR A 110 5.52 8.91 -10.19
C THR A 110 4.37 9.45 -11.03
N ASP A 111 3.37 8.64 -11.35
CA ASP A 111 2.23 9.04 -12.20
C ASP A 111 0.88 9.18 -11.45
N GLY A 112 0.80 8.71 -10.20
CA GLY A 112 -0.36 8.86 -9.32
C GLY A 112 -1.39 7.74 -9.42
N ASP A 113 -1.00 6.58 -9.94
CA ASP A 113 -1.80 5.37 -10.14
C ASP A 113 -2.19 4.63 -8.84
N ALA A 114 -1.38 4.79 -7.78
CA ALA A 114 -1.39 4.05 -6.51
C ALA A 114 -0.73 2.65 -6.50
N LEU A 115 0.04 2.30 -7.54
CA LEU A 115 1.23 1.47 -7.39
C LEU A 115 2.41 2.32 -6.85
N SER A 116 3.58 1.70 -6.66
CA SER A 116 4.82 2.44 -6.43
C SER A 116 5.79 2.06 -7.54
N ASP A 117 6.69 2.97 -7.90
CA ASP A 117 7.60 2.80 -9.04
C ASP A 117 8.38 1.48 -8.94
N LYS A 118 8.82 1.11 -7.73
CA LYS A 118 9.44 -0.19 -7.45
C LYS A 118 8.51 -1.38 -7.60
N MET A 119 7.23 -1.29 -7.20
CA MET A 119 6.29 -2.40 -7.42
C MET A 119 6.10 -2.67 -8.91
N GLU A 120 6.05 -1.61 -9.71
CA GLU A 120 5.94 -1.67 -11.16
C GLU A 120 7.19 -2.29 -11.79
N ILE A 121 8.36 -1.71 -11.52
CA ILE A 121 9.65 -2.14 -12.05
C ILE A 121 10.00 -3.56 -11.59
N GLU A 122 9.84 -3.91 -10.31
CA GLU A 122 10.24 -5.22 -9.78
C GLU A 122 9.19 -6.32 -10.00
N PHE A 123 7.88 -6.03 -9.91
CA PHE A 123 6.82 -7.04 -9.88
C PHE A 123 5.90 -7.01 -11.10
N TRP A 124 5.24 -5.89 -11.39
CA TRP A 124 4.14 -5.84 -12.39
C TRP A 124 4.60 -5.77 -13.85
N LYS A 125 5.80 -5.20 -14.11
CA LYS A 125 6.37 -4.97 -15.45
C LYS A 125 5.57 -3.99 -16.30
N THR A 126 4.95 -3.05 -15.62
CA THR A 126 4.35 -1.81 -16.12
C THR A 126 5.43 -0.74 -16.33
N ASP A 127 5.02 0.44 -16.78
CA ASP A 127 5.87 1.60 -17.04
C ASP A 127 5.48 2.72 -16.05
N PRO A 128 6.27 2.98 -14.99
CA PRO A 128 5.91 3.86 -13.86
C PRO A 128 5.87 5.36 -14.23
N THR A 129 5.78 5.68 -15.51
CA THR A 129 5.55 7.03 -16.03
C THR A 129 4.20 7.14 -16.77
N LYS A 130 3.38 6.09 -16.72
CA LYS A 130 2.06 5.98 -17.37
C LYS A 130 1.09 5.14 -16.54
N THR A 131 0.10 5.81 -15.98
CA THR A 131 -1.02 5.20 -15.22
C THR A 131 -1.76 4.06 -15.92
N ASP A 132 -1.63 3.95 -17.24
CA ASP A 132 -2.23 2.93 -18.12
C ASP A 132 -1.10 2.42 -19.03
N SER A 133 -0.52 1.27 -18.67
CA SER A 133 0.69 0.74 -19.33
C SER A 133 0.40 -0.01 -20.62
N ASP A 134 -0.69 -0.77 -20.69
CA ASP A 134 -1.05 -1.61 -21.83
C ASP A 134 -1.92 -0.88 -22.88
N GLY A 135 -2.63 0.17 -22.45
CA GLY A 135 -3.42 1.08 -23.30
C GLY A 135 -4.89 0.70 -23.48
N ASP A 136 -5.47 -0.18 -22.65
CA ASP A 136 -6.91 -0.54 -22.74
C ASP A 136 -7.86 0.52 -22.14
N GLY A 137 -7.37 1.41 -21.27
CA GLY A 137 -8.15 2.48 -20.64
C GLY A 137 -8.56 2.26 -19.18
N TYR A 138 -8.08 1.21 -18.51
CA TYR A 138 -8.01 1.16 -17.03
C TYR A 138 -6.64 1.60 -16.53
N ASN A 139 -6.53 1.89 -15.22
CA ASN A 139 -5.24 2.21 -14.60
C ASN A 139 -4.64 0.99 -13.89
N ASP A 140 -3.32 0.87 -13.92
CA ASP A 140 -2.56 -0.33 -13.54
C ASP A 140 -2.83 -0.76 -12.09
N GLY A 141 -2.84 0.17 -11.14
CA GLY A 141 -3.17 -0.05 -9.73
C GLY A 141 -4.63 -0.40 -9.50
N TYR A 142 -5.56 0.10 -10.33
CA TYR A 142 -6.96 -0.36 -10.33
C TYR A 142 -7.08 -1.77 -10.89
N GLU A 143 -6.34 -2.13 -11.94
CA GLU A 143 -6.28 -3.48 -12.49
C GLU A 143 -5.78 -4.49 -11.44
N VAL A 144 -4.63 -4.18 -10.81
CA VAL A 144 -4.03 -4.94 -9.71
C VAL A 144 -5.02 -5.09 -8.55
N PHE A 145 -5.64 -4.00 -8.08
CA PHE A 145 -6.66 -4.03 -7.02
C PHE A 145 -7.88 -4.90 -7.36
N ARG A 146 -8.13 -5.15 -8.66
CA ARG A 146 -9.29 -5.89 -9.18
C ARG A 146 -8.95 -7.29 -9.70
N GLY A 147 -7.68 -7.70 -9.62
CA GLY A 147 -7.19 -9.00 -10.07
C GLY A 147 -7.09 -9.14 -11.59
N TYR A 148 -6.78 -8.04 -12.28
CA TYR A 148 -6.45 -7.99 -13.70
C TYR A 148 -4.94 -7.76 -13.87
N ASN A 149 -4.43 -7.98 -15.09
CA ASN A 149 -2.99 -7.93 -15.38
C ASN A 149 -2.64 -6.57 -16.01
N PRO A 150 -1.98 -5.65 -15.29
CA PRO A 150 -1.76 -4.28 -15.78
C PRO A 150 -0.79 -4.18 -16.97
N ALA A 151 -0.05 -5.26 -17.27
CA ALA A 151 0.88 -5.34 -18.40
C ALA A 151 0.30 -6.15 -19.59
N GLY A 152 -1.02 -6.30 -19.71
CA GLY A 152 -1.64 -6.99 -20.85
C GLY A 152 -2.98 -7.68 -20.55
N PRO A 153 -3.76 -8.07 -21.58
CA PRO A 153 -5.14 -8.50 -21.41
C PRO A 153 -5.31 -9.77 -20.56
N GLY A 154 -6.04 -9.68 -19.44
CA GLY A 154 -6.52 -10.86 -18.72
C GLY A 154 -6.68 -10.69 -17.21
N LYS A 155 -6.68 -11.81 -16.51
CA LYS A 155 -6.69 -11.88 -15.04
C LYS A 155 -5.41 -12.47 -14.51
N LEU A 156 -5.09 -12.12 -13.27
CA LEU A 156 -4.08 -12.80 -12.46
C LEU A 156 -4.70 -14.14 -11.99
N GLU A 157 -4.20 -15.27 -12.49
CA GLU A 157 -4.62 -16.64 -12.15
C GLU A 157 -3.51 -17.43 -11.43
#